data_AF-A0A8T1A721-F1
#
_entry.id   AF-A0A8T1A721-F1
#
_cell.length_a   1.000
_cell.length_b   1.000
_cell.length_c   1.000
_cell.angle_alpha   90.00
_cell.angle_beta   90.00
_cell.angle_gamma   90.00
#
_symmetry.space_group_name_H-M   'P 1'
#
loop_
_entity.id
_entity.type
_entity.pdbx_description
1 polymer ?
#
loop_
_entity_poly.entity_id
_entity_poly.type
_entity_poly.pdbx_seq_one_letter_code
_entity_poly.pdbx_strand_id
1 'polypeptide(L)'
;MEYKGYNLYRQRTVEKSGTSNFICAQYRGGCKVRLIVRDDTVKARIGHTCDKDVKQAPTLTDVRAEMRAYLQEACLANLSHLPSLIWERVMASLREAHPDDALNTIPRLPSISIIKYTRAQATGSDAFRAIESVPTRNVAEDDRRPFLQFNVVHIVGCGQHRYVGFGHPDLVRLLRYSSSAIFIDGTFKMAPRPFTQCLIVMVKDPGVNVYVPAIPPV
;
A
#
# COMPACT_ATOMS: atom_id res chain seq x y z
N MET A 1 5.00 0.06 55.26
CA MET A 1 4.03 -1.01 54.95
C MET A 1 4.59 -1.77 53.78
N GLU A 2 4.63 -3.09 53.87
CA GLU A 2 4.98 -3.94 52.74
C GLU A 2 3.68 -4.37 52.04
N TYR A 3 3.62 -4.22 50.73
CA TYR A 3 2.48 -4.65 49.92
C TYR A 3 2.97 -5.20 48.60
N LYS A 4 2.63 -6.46 48.31
CA LYS A 4 3.05 -7.20 47.10
C LYS A 4 4.58 -7.15 46.85
N GLY A 5 5.38 -7.31 47.90
CA GLY A 5 6.84 -7.30 47.83
C GLY A 5 7.48 -5.91 47.70
N TYR A 6 6.70 -4.84 47.81
CA TYR A 6 7.21 -3.46 47.76
C TYR A 6 7.13 -2.75 49.10
N ASN A 7 8.20 -2.04 49.44
CA ASN A 7 8.24 -1.15 50.59
C ASN A 7 7.58 0.20 50.26
N LEU A 8 6.57 0.56 51.05
CA LEU A 8 5.86 1.84 50.93
C LEU A 8 5.88 2.64 52.23
N TYR A 9 6.05 3.95 52.09
CA TYR A 9 5.97 4.93 53.18
C TYR A 9 4.61 5.61 53.19
N ARG A 10 4.09 5.87 54.38
CA ARG A 10 2.83 6.61 54.57
C ARG A 10 3.09 8.09 54.30
N GLN A 11 2.42 8.66 53.31
CA GLN A 11 2.57 10.07 52.95
C GLN A 11 1.61 10.96 53.73
N ARG A 12 0.35 10.56 53.83
CA ARG A 12 -0.69 11.33 54.53
C ARG A 12 -1.84 10.44 54.98
N THR A 13 -2.47 10.82 56.07
CA THR A 13 -3.75 10.27 56.51
C THR A 13 -4.79 11.37 56.50
N VAL A 14 -5.97 11.09 55.94
CA VAL A 14 -7.10 12.00 55.94
C VAL A 14 -8.08 11.49 57.00
N GLU A 15 -8.08 12.14 58.17
CA GLU A 15 -8.86 11.73 59.35
C GLU A 15 -10.37 11.72 59.06
N LYS A 16 -10.89 12.71 58.33
CA LYS A 16 -12.31 12.83 57.97
C LYS A 16 -12.87 11.64 57.17
N SER A 17 -12.02 10.91 56.44
CA SER A 17 -12.44 9.82 55.57
C SER A 17 -11.78 8.48 55.91
N GLY A 18 -11.04 8.40 57.03
CA GLY A 18 -10.29 7.19 57.43
C GLY A 18 -9.27 6.71 56.39
N THR A 19 -8.80 7.59 55.50
CA THR A 19 -8.05 7.18 54.31
C THR A 19 -6.55 7.47 54.45
N SER A 20 -5.71 6.45 54.39
CA SER A 20 -4.24 6.57 54.38
C SER A 20 -3.69 6.43 52.95
N ASN A 21 -2.86 7.39 52.54
CA ASN A 21 -2.16 7.35 51.26
C ASN A 21 -0.71 6.92 51.49
N PHE A 22 -0.25 5.96 50.69
CA PHE A 22 1.10 5.44 50.71
C PHE A 22 1.80 5.65 49.36
N ILE A 23 3.11 5.89 49.41
CA ILE A 23 3.98 6.07 48.24
C ILE A 23 5.12 5.07 48.31
N CYS A 24 5.66 4.67 47.15
CA CYS A 24 6.77 3.73 47.08
C CYS A 24 8.04 4.29 47.73
N ALA A 25 8.87 3.44 48.32
CA ALA A 25 10.14 3.84 48.89
C ALA A 25 11.10 4.46 47.85
N GLN A 26 11.03 3.99 46.60
CA GLN A 26 11.79 4.52 45.47
C GLN A 26 11.12 5.75 44.82
N TYR A 27 10.21 6.43 45.51
CA TYR A 27 9.56 7.64 44.99
C TYR A 27 10.58 8.72 44.58
N ARG A 28 11.64 8.91 45.39
CA ARG A 28 12.73 9.85 45.06
C ARG A 28 13.55 9.40 43.84
N GLY A 29 13.56 8.11 43.53
CA GLY A 29 14.15 7.54 42.31
C GLY A 29 13.22 7.58 41.09
N GLY A 30 12.06 8.27 41.17
CA GLY A 30 11.14 8.44 40.04
C GLY A 30 9.93 7.49 40.04
N CYS A 31 9.75 6.66 41.06
CA CYS A 31 8.60 5.75 41.12
C CYS A 31 7.28 6.48 41.39
N LYS A 32 6.27 6.31 40.52
CA LYS A 32 5.00 7.07 40.57
C LYS A 32 3.84 6.39 41.30
N VAL A 33 4.08 5.24 41.93
CA VAL A 33 3.02 4.48 42.62
C VAL A 33 2.40 5.25 43.78
N ARG A 34 1.07 5.17 43.85
CA ARG A 34 0.28 5.61 45.00
C ARG A 34 -0.73 4.53 45.37
N LEU A 35 -0.74 4.14 46.64
CA LEU A 35 -1.75 3.27 47.23
C LEU A 35 -2.64 4.08 48.15
N ILE A 36 -3.94 3.80 48.08
CA ILE A 36 -4.94 4.37 48.97
C ILE A 36 -5.53 3.23 49.77
N VAL A 37 -5.41 3.30 51.09
CA VAL A 37 -5.94 2.33 52.04
C VAL A 37 -7.08 2.97 52.81
N ARG A 38 -8.24 2.32 52.80
CA ARG A 38 -9.44 2.74 53.55
C ARG A 38 -10.17 1.48 54.01
N ASP A 39 -10.47 1.38 55.30
CA ASP A 39 -11.28 0.30 55.89
C ASP A 39 -10.87 -1.10 55.34
N ASP A 40 -9.58 -1.41 55.46
CA ASP A 40 -8.89 -2.62 54.95
C ASP A 40 -8.89 -2.86 53.42
N THR A 41 -9.50 -1.97 52.64
CA THR A 41 -9.46 -2.01 51.18
C THR A 41 -8.24 -1.24 50.65
N VAL A 42 -7.36 -1.93 49.93
CA VAL A 42 -6.19 -1.33 49.26
C VAL A 42 -6.49 -1.11 47.78
N LYS A 43 -6.48 0.15 47.33
CA LYS A 43 -6.57 0.52 45.91
C LYS A 43 -5.25 1.07 45.39
N ALA A 44 -4.64 0.37 44.45
CA ALA A 44 -3.50 0.87 43.68
C ALA A 44 -3.99 1.70 42.49
N ARG A 45 -3.54 2.95 42.37
CA ARG A 45 -3.89 3.81 41.22
C ARG A 45 -2.98 3.60 40.01
N ILE A 46 -1.71 3.25 40.24
CA ILE A 46 -0.66 3.14 39.21
C ILE A 46 0.27 1.99 39.63
N GLY A 47 0.74 1.18 38.67
CA GLY A 47 1.71 0.10 38.89
C GLY A 47 3.14 0.59 39.17
N HIS A 48 3.98 -0.27 39.74
CA HIS A 48 5.38 0.07 40.06
C HIS A 48 6.19 0.33 38.80
N THR A 49 6.84 1.49 38.74
CA THR A 49 7.82 1.83 37.70
C THR A 49 9.26 1.63 38.18
N CYS A 50 9.42 1.16 39.42
CA CYS A 50 10.70 0.72 40.00
C CYS A 50 10.93 -0.78 39.85
N ASP A 51 10.08 -1.48 39.08
CA ASP A 51 10.39 -2.84 38.66
C ASP A 51 11.69 -2.80 37.85
N LYS A 52 12.64 -3.66 38.22
CA LYS A 52 13.97 -3.73 37.61
C LYS A 52 13.90 -4.13 36.13
N ASP A 53 12.75 -4.63 35.68
CA ASP A 53 12.43 -4.88 34.28
C ASP A 53 11.81 -3.63 33.66
N VAL A 54 12.58 -2.53 33.63
CA VAL A 54 12.38 -1.54 32.58
C VAL A 54 12.75 -2.27 31.29
N LYS A 55 11.77 -2.91 30.63
CA LYS A 55 11.92 -3.35 29.25
C LYS A 55 12.56 -2.19 28.50
N GLN A 56 13.82 -2.38 28.08
CA GLN A 56 14.52 -1.40 27.28
C GLN A 56 13.57 -0.99 26.16
N ALA A 57 13.35 0.32 26.01
CA ALA A 57 12.55 0.82 24.91
C ALA A 57 13.11 0.20 23.62
N PRO A 58 12.25 -0.39 22.75
CA PRO A 58 12.74 -1.06 21.56
C PRO A 58 13.65 -0.11 20.80
N THR A 59 14.81 -0.60 20.39
CA THR A 59 15.76 0.17 19.60
C THR A 59 15.03 0.71 18.38
N LEU A 60 15.04 2.03 18.21
CA LEU A 60 14.41 2.68 17.07
C LEU A 60 15.41 2.69 15.92
N THR A 61 15.23 1.79 14.96
CA THR A 61 16.12 1.65 13.80
C THR A 61 15.55 2.48 12.63
N ASP A 62 16.30 3.48 12.17
CA ASP A 62 15.91 4.32 11.01
C ASP A 62 16.27 3.64 9.69
N VAL A 63 15.24 3.09 9.04
CA VAL A 63 15.36 2.37 7.77
C VAL A 63 14.80 3.19 6.60
N ARG A 64 14.59 4.51 6.75
CA ARG A 64 13.98 5.32 5.68
C ARG A 64 14.79 5.34 4.39
N ALA A 65 16.12 5.41 4.48
CA ALA A 65 17.00 5.41 3.32
C ALA A 65 16.97 4.05 2.59
N GLU A 66 17.04 2.96 3.35
CA GLU A 66 16.96 1.59 2.85
C GLU A 66 15.59 1.30 2.22
N MET A 67 14.51 1.65 2.92
CA MET A 67 13.15 1.54 2.40
C MET A 67 13.01 2.29 1.08
N ARG A 68 13.59 3.49 0.95
CA ARG A 68 13.55 4.24 -0.30
C ARG A 68 14.23 3.47 -1.44
N ALA A 69 15.42 2.93 -1.20
CA ALA A 69 16.16 2.15 -2.19
C ALA A 69 15.36 0.90 -2.62
N TYR A 70 14.84 0.14 -1.66
CA TYR A 70 14.06 -1.07 -1.93
C TYR A 70 12.77 -0.76 -2.70
N LEU A 71 12.07 0.33 -2.37
CA LEU A 71 10.89 0.77 -3.13
C LEU A 71 11.25 1.10 -4.59
N GLN A 72 12.38 1.78 -4.79
CA GLN A 72 12.83 2.17 -6.13
C GLN A 72 13.21 0.95 -6.97
N GLU A 73 14.01 0.04 -6.42
CA GLU A 73 14.41 -1.18 -7.10
C GLU A 73 13.22 -2.10 -7.41
N ALA A 74 12.40 -2.40 -6.39
CA ALA A 74 11.26 -3.31 -6.55
C ALA A 74 10.23 -2.80 -7.56
N CYS A 75 10.02 -1.47 -7.64
CA CYS A 75 9.06 -0.91 -8.58
C CYS A 75 9.56 -0.87 -10.03
N LEU A 76 10.87 -0.79 -10.25
CA LEU A 76 11.48 -0.89 -11.58
C LEU A 76 11.51 -2.33 -12.07
N ALA A 77 11.77 -3.29 -11.17
CA ALA A 77 11.72 -4.71 -11.50
C ALA A 77 10.29 -5.20 -11.80
N ASN A 78 9.27 -4.54 -11.22
CA ASN A 78 7.88 -4.96 -11.32
C ASN A 78 6.96 -3.78 -11.70
N LEU A 79 7.06 -3.28 -12.94
CA LEU A 79 6.26 -2.12 -13.40
C LEU A 79 4.75 -2.39 -13.42
N SER A 80 4.35 -3.65 -13.65
CA SER A 80 2.96 -4.14 -13.72
C SER A 80 2.27 -4.16 -12.35
N HIS A 81 3.01 -4.32 -11.25
CA HIS A 81 2.42 -4.47 -9.92
C HIS A 81 1.79 -3.18 -9.38
N LEU A 82 0.75 -3.32 -8.56
CA LEU A 82 0.16 -2.21 -7.83
C LEU A 82 1.18 -1.59 -6.85
N PRO A 83 1.28 -0.25 -6.75
CA PRO A 83 2.18 0.40 -5.80
C PRO A 83 1.97 -0.06 -4.35
N SER A 84 0.72 -0.36 -3.96
CA SER A 84 0.39 -0.91 -2.64
C SER A 84 1.04 -2.26 -2.39
N LEU A 85 1.03 -3.14 -3.39
CA LEU A 85 1.62 -4.48 -3.29
C LEU A 85 3.15 -4.39 -3.15
N ILE A 86 3.79 -3.48 -3.89
CA ILE A 86 5.23 -3.23 -3.76
C ILE A 86 5.56 -2.73 -2.36
N TRP A 87 4.80 -1.77 -1.83
CA TRP A 87 4.99 -1.28 -0.47
C TRP A 87 4.83 -2.38 0.58
N GLU A 88 3.83 -3.25 0.43
CA GLU A 88 3.58 -4.37 1.36
C GLU A 88 4.75 -5.36 1.37
N ARG A 89 5.26 -5.72 0.19
CA ARG A 89 6.44 -6.59 0.07
C ARG A 89 7.68 -5.97 0.71
N VAL A 90 7.99 -4.71 0.40
CA VAL A 90 9.16 -4.02 0.98
C VAL A 90 9.05 -3.88 2.50
N MET A 91 7.87 -3.54 3.01
CA MET A 91 7.63 -3.48 4.47
C MET A 91 7.77 -4.83 5.16
N ALA A 92 7.35 -5.92 4.50
CA ALA A 92 7.54 -7.27 5.02
C ALA A 92 9.02 -7.63 5.10
N SER A 93 9.79 -7.38 4.03
CA SER A 93 11.24 -7.63 4.01
C SER A 93 11.99 -6.83 5.08
N LEU A 94 11.64 -5.55 5.29
CA LEU A 94 12.27 -4.74 6.34
C LEU A 94 11.95 -5.26 7.75
N ARG A 95 10.72 -5.73 7.99
CA ARG A 95 10.34 -6.33 9.28
C ARG A 95 11.04 -7.67 9.52
N GLU A 96 11.26 -8.45 8.47
CA GLU A 96 12.00 -9.70 8.55
C GLU A 96 13.50 -9.48 8.83
N ALA A 97 14.09 -8.43 8.24
CA ALA A 97 15.47 -8.04 8.49
C ALA A 97 15.70 -7.48 9.93
N HIS A 98 14.64 -6.95 10.55
CA HIS A 98 14.68 -6.31 11.86
C HIS A 98 13.56 -6.81 12.79
N PRO A 99 13.61 -8.07 13.25
CA PRO A 99 12.50 -8.71 13.95
C PRO A 99 12.22 -8.11 15.34
N ASP A 100 13.25 -7.61 16.01
CA ASP A 100 13.17 -7.13 17.41
C ASP A 100 13.17 -5.59 17.55
N ASP A 101 13.34 -4.87 16.45
CA ASP A 101 13.46 -3.40 16.45
C ASP A 101 12.14 -2.71 16.13
N ALA A 102 11.95 -1.53 16.73
CA ALA A 102 10.93 -0.60 16.26
C ALA A 102 11.49 0.14 15.03
N LEU A 103 10.83 0.02 13.88
CA LEU A 103 11.31 0.64 12.65
C LEU A 103 10.77 2.06 12.47
N ASN A 104 11.67 3.02 12.27
CA ASN A 104 11.33 4.33 11.73
C ASN A 104 11.35 4.23 10.19
N THR A 105 10.16 4.06 9.60
CA THR A 105 9.96 3.84 8.16
C THR A 105 9.39 5.07 7.46
N ILE A 106 9.40 5.06 6.13
CA ILE A 106 8.64 6.02 5.35
C ILE A 106 7.14 5.65 5.48
N PRO A 107 6.23 6.60 5.77
CA PRO A 107 4.80 6.32 5.81
C PRO A 107 4.26 5.87 4.45
N ARG A 108 3.20 5.05 4.45
CA ARG A 108 2.63 4.42 3.24
C ARG A 108 2.39 5.40 2.10
N LEU A 109 1.71 6.52 2.34
CA LEU A 109 1.37 7.47 1.28
C LEU A 109 2.62 8.08 0.59
N PRO A 110 3.60 8.63 1.32
CA PRO A 110 4.89 9.02 0.74
C PRO A 110 5.61 7.89 -0.01
N SER A 111 5.58 6.65 0.49
CA SER A 111 6.19 5.50 -0.21
C SER A 111 5.51 5.23 -1.55
N ILE A 112 4.19 5.31 -1.62
CA ILE A 112 3.42 5.16 -2.87
C ILE A 112 3.79 6.28 -3.85
N SER A 113 3.96 7.51 -3.37
CA SER A 113 4.42 8.63 -4.19
C SER A 113 5.83 8.41 -4.74
N ILE A 114 6.76 7.86 -3.95
CA ILE A 114 8.11 7.48 -4.40
C ILE A 114 8.01 6.47 -5.54
N ILE A 115 7.22 5.40 -5.37
CA ILE A 115 7.01 4.39 -6.41
C ILE A 115 6.50 5.02 -7.71
N LYS A 116 5.43 5.83 -7.62
CA LYS A 116 4.83 6.49 -8.79
C LYS A 116 5.83 7.40 -9.49
N TYR A 117 6.59 8.19 -8.72
CA TYR A 117 7.59 9.11 -9.26
C TYR A 117 8.74 8.36 -9.95
N THR A 118 9.27 7.31 -9.34
CA THR A 118 10.34 6.49 -9.92
C THR A 118 9.91 5.84 -11.24
N ARG A 119 8.67 5.32 -11.30
CA ARG A 119 8.12 4.78 -12.55
C ARG A 119 7.95 5.84 -13.64
N ALA A 120 7.46 7.02 -13.28
CA ALA A 120 7.34 8.13 -14.21
C ALA A 120 8.72 8.51 -14.76
N GLN A 121 9.75 8.62 -13.92
CA GLN A 121 11.12 8.91 -14.37
C GLN A 121 11.67 7.82 -15.31
N ALA A 122 11.47 6.55 -14.99
CA ALA A 122 11.94 5.43 -15.82
C ALA A 122 11.30 5.38 -17.21
N THR A 123 10.08 5.92 -17.35
CA THR A 123 9.31 5.92 -18.60
C THR A 123 9.39 7.26 -19.36
N GLY A 124 10.26 8.18 -18.92
CA GLY A 124 10.31 9.55 -19.47
C GLY A 124 9.05 10.37 -19.19
N SER A 125 8.25 9.94 -18.21
CA SER A 125 6.95 10.50 -17.83
C SER A 125 5.90 10.51 -18.95
N ASP A 126 6.14 9.74 -20.01
CA ASP A 126 5.20 9.56 -21.11
C ASP A 126 4.53 8.19 -21.00
N ALA A 127 3.33 8.18 -20.42
CA ALA A 127 2.54 6.97 -20.24
C ALA A 127 2.24 6.26 -21.57
N PHE A 128 2.13 6.99 -22.68
CA PHE A 128 1.85 6.38 -23.98
C PHE A 128 3.05 5.63 -24.51
N ARG A 129 4.24 6.22 -24.37
CA ARG A 129 5.50 5.56 -24.69
C ARG A 129 5.77 4.38 -23.75
N ALA A 130 5.35 4.47 -22.49
CA ALA A 130 5.46 3.39 -21.51
C ALA A 130 4.62 2.16 -21.89
N ILE A 131 3.44 2.37 -22.49
CA ILE A 131 2.55 1.27 -22.91
C ILE A 131 3.14 0.48 -24.07
N GLU A 132 4.00 1.10 -24.88
CA GLU A 132 4.69 0.46 -26.01
C GLU A 132 5.85 -0.44 -25.59
N SER A 133 6.31 -0.35 -24.34
CA SER A 133 7.45 -1.13 -23.83
C SER A 133 7.02 -2.47 -23.24
N VAL A 134 7.96 -3.42 -23.20
CA VAL A 134 7.80 -4.70 -22.49
C VAL A 134 7.98 -4.45 -20.98
N PRO A 135 7.18 -5.09 -20.11
CA PRO A 135 6.15 -6.09 -20.42
C PRO A 135 4.76 -5.54 -20.76
N THR A 136 4.53 -4.23 -20.59
CA THR A 136 3.19 -3.60 -20.67
C THR A 136 2.45 -3.84 -21.98
N ARG A 137 3.17 -3.94 -23.11
CA ARG A 137 2.57 -4.16 -24.43
C ARG A 137 2.07 -5.59 -24.68
N ASN A 138 2.45 -6.55 -23.85
CA ASN A 138 2.21 -7.99 -24.06
C ASN A 138 0.89 -8.46 -23.43
N VAL A 139 0.41 -9.65 -23.81
CA VAL A 139 -0.79 -10.27 -23.20
C VAL A 139 -0.55 -10.59 -21.73
N ALA A 140 0.60 -11.16 -21.41
CA ALA A 140 1.03 -11.46 -20.06
C ALA A 140 2.56 -11.45 -19.97
N GLU A 141 3.12 -11.65 -18.78
CA GLU A 141 4.58 -11.73 -18.60
C GLU A 141 5.16 -13.01 -19.25
N ASP A 142 4.39 -14.10 -19.24
CA ASP A 142 4.69 -15.38 -19.90
C ASP A 142 4.20 -15.44 -21.35
N ASP A 143 3.18 -14.67 -21.72
CA ASP A 143 2.71 -14.53 -23.11
C ASP A 143 3.21 -13.24 -23.77
N ARG A 144 4.32 -13.36 -24.51
CA ARG A 144 4.99 -12.23 -25.19
C ARG A 144 4.27 -11.71 -26.43
N ARG A 145 3.12 -12.26 -26.82
CA ARG A 145 2.38 -11.74 -27.98
C ARG A 145 1.86 -10.33 -27.67
N PRO A 146 1.85 -9.42 -28.67
CA PRO A 146 1.43 -8.05 -28.44
C PRO A 146 -0.07 -8.00 -28.15
N PHE A 147 -0.43 -7.49 -26.97
CA PHE A 147 -1.79 -7.12 -26.62
C PHE A 147 -2.10 -5.71 -27.13
N LEU A 148 -1.13 -4.80 -27.10
CA LEU A 148 -1.22 -3.52 -27.78
C LEU A 148 -1.19 -3.74 -29.30
N GLN A 149 -2.30 -3.45 -29.97
CA GLN A 149 -2.46 -3.60 -31.43
C GLN A 149 -2.02 -2.34 -32.18
N PHE A 150 -2.35 -1.16 -31.65
CA PHE A 150 -1.94 0.12 -32.23
C PHE A 150 -1.92 1.23 -31.16
N ASN A 151 -1.02 2.20 -31.36
CA ASN A 151 -1.00 3.49 -30.68
C ASN A 151 -0.69 4.54 -31.73
N VAL A 152 -1.72 5.23 -32.22
CA VAL A 152 -1.60 6.13 -33.37
C VAL A 152 -2.20 7.48 -33.07
N VAL A 153 -1.70 8.49 -33.76
CA VAL A 153 -2.19 9.85 -33.69
C VAL A 153 -2.75 10.22 -35.06
N HIS A 154 -4.01 10.63 -35.10
CA HIS A 154 -4.66 11.14 -36.30
C HIS A 154 -5.12 12.57 -36.09
N ILE A 155 -5.09 13.35 -37.17
CA ILE A 155 -5.62 14.71 -37.19
C ILE A 155 -7.06 14.61 -37.70
N VAL A 156 -8.00 15.08 -36.89
CA VAL A 156 -9.43 15.13 -37.25
C VAL A 156 -9.88 16.58 -37.12
N GLY A 157 -10.19 17.21 -38.26
CA GLY A 157 -10.42 18.66 -38.32
C GLY A 157 -9.17 19.44 -37.89
N CYS A 158 -9.31 20.32 -36.91
CA CYS A 158 -8.21 21.08 -36.31
C CYS A 158 -7.62 20.45 -35.03
N GLY A 159 -8.11 19.26 -34.64
CA GLY A 159 -7.68 18.55 -33.43
C GLY A 159 -6.74 17.39 -33.72
N GLN A 160 -5.80 17.16 -32.81
CA GLN A 160 -4.98 15.94 -32.78
C GLN A 160 -5.63 14.92 -31.83
N HIS A 161 -5.96 13.74 -32.35
CA HIS A 161 -6.63 12.66 -31.63
C HIS A 161 -5.70 11.46 -31.53
N ARG A 162 -5.51 10.92 -30.32
CA ARG A 162 -4.75 9.69 -30.10
C ARG A 162 -5.70 8.52 -29.93
N TYR A 163 -5.44 7.45 -30.66
CA TYR A 163 -6.18 6.19 -30.63
C TYR A 163 -5.23 5.09 -30.17
N VAL A 164 -5.63 4.40 -29.12
CA VAL A 164 -4.93 3.23 -28.60
C VAL A 164 -5.88 2.06 -28.70
N GLY A 165 -5.38 0.92 -29.17
CA GLY A 165 -6.16 -0.30 -29.30
C GLY A 165 -5.44 -1.44 -28.63
N PHE A 166 -6.12 -2.09 -27.69
CA PHE A 166 -5.68 -3.37 -27.14
C PHE A 166 -6.53 -4.50 -27.69
N GLY A 167 -6.00 -5.71 -27.68
CA GLY A 167 -6.69 -6.88 -28.21
C GLY A 167 -5.85 -8.13 -28.05
N HIS A 168 -6.48 -9.20 -27.58
CA HIS A 168 -5.82 -10.49 -27.56
C HIS A 168 -5.65 -10.96 -29.02
N PRO A 169 -4.45 -11.35 -29.47
CA PRO A 169 -4.20 -11.76 -30.86
C PRO A 169 -5.21 -12.79 -31.38
N ASP A 170 -5.57 -13.75 -30.52
CA ASP A 170 -6.51 -14.81 -30.85
C ASP A 170 -7.97 -14.34 -30.99
N LEU A 171 -8.33 -13.16 -30.47
CA LEU A 171 -9.66 -12.57 -30.63
C LEU A 171 -9.68 -11.56 -31.78
N VAL A 172 -8.60 -10.77 -31.93
CA VAL A 172 -8.45 -9.81 -33.04
C VAL A 172 -8.50 -10.51 -34.40
N ARG A 173 -7.96 -11.74 -34.51
CA ARG A 173 -8.04 -12.53 -35.75
C ARG A 173 -9.49 -12.84 -36.19
N LEU A 174 -10.45 -12.89 -35.27
CA LEU A 174 -11.84 -13.16 -35.60
C LEU A 174 -12.45 -12.04 -36.47
N LEU A 175 -11.95 -10.80 -36.33
CA LEU A 175 -12.34 -9.68 -37.18
C LEU A 175 -11.94 -9.87 -38.65
N ARG A 176 -11.06 -10.83 -38.96
CA ARG A 176 -10.64 -11.14 -40.33
C ARG A 176 -11.56 -12.13 -41.03
N TYR A 177 -12.47 -12.79 -40.32
CA TYR A 177 -13.42 -13.71 -40.95
C TYR A 177 -14.51 -12.95 -41.70
N SER A 178 -14.83 -13.42 -42.90
CA SER A 178 -15.92 -12.89 -43.71
C SER A 178 -17.26 -13.08 -42.99
N SER A 179 -18.13 -12.08 -43.09
CA SER A 179 -19.49 -12.10 -42.52
C SER A 179 -19.57 -12.23 -41.00
N SER A 180 -18.50 -11.85 -40.28
CA SER A 180 -18.53 -11.75 -38.82
C SER A 180 -19.53 -10.70 -38.36
N ALA A 181 -20.46 -11.07 -37.49
CA ALA A 181 -21.35 -10.09 -36.85
C ALA A 181 -20.55 -9.30 -35.81
N ILE A 182 -20.51 -7.98 -35.95
CA ILE A 182 -19.79 -7.08 -35.05
C ILE A 182 -20.79 -6.23 -34.28
N PHE A 183 -20.51 -6.03 -33.01
CA PHE A 183 -21.20 -5.07 -32.15
C PHE A 183 -20.17 -4.08 -31.59
N ILE A 184 -20.50 -2.79 -31.63
CA ILE A 184 -19.62 -1.71 -31.14
C ILE A 184 -20.38 -0.96 -30.06
N ASP A 185 -19.79 -0.91 -28.86
CA ASP A 185 -20.28 -0.07 -27.77
C ASP A 185 -19.32 1.09 -27.51
N GLY A 186 -19.89 2.27 -27.23
CA GLY A 186 -19.14 3.49 -26.99
C GLY A 186 -19.49 4.07 -25.63
N THR A 187 -18.53 4.03 -24.71
CA THR A 187 -18.67 4.58 -23.36
C THR A 187 -17.81 5.83 -23.17
N PHE A 188 -18.44 6.94 -22.77
CA PHE A 188 -17.75 8.23 -22.57
C PHE A 188 -17.35 8.51 -21.12
N LYS A 189 -18.10 7.99 -20.14
CA LYS A 189 -17.91 8.35 -18.71
C LYS A 189 -16.85 7.52 -17.98
N MET A 190 -16.41 6.41 -18.56
CA MET A 190 -15.53 5.44 -17.90
C MET A 190 -14.13 5.35 -18.54
N ALA A 191 -13.79 6.26 -19.45
CA ALA A 191 -12.46 6.30 -20.04
C ALA A 191 -11.41 6.70 -18.97
N PRO A 192 -10.28 5.99 -18.85
CA PRO A 192 -9.11 6.43 -18.11
C PRO A 192 -8.59 7.73 -18.70
N ARG A 193 -8.21 8.66 -17.82
CA ARG A 193 -7.54 9.87 -18.27
C ARG A 193 -6.21 9.51 -18.97
N PRO A 194 -5.85 10.20 -20.06
CA PRO A 194 -6.49 11.41 -20.60
C PRO A 194 -7.56 11.15 -21.68
N PHE A 195 -7.99 9.91 -21.90
CA PHE A 195 -8.99 9.59 -22.92
C PHE A 195 -10.38 10.09 -22.53
N THR A 196 -11.17 10.45 -23.53
CA THR A 196 -12.54 10.98 -23.40
C THR A 196 -13.61 10.00 -23.85
N GLN A 197 -13.22 8.96 -24.60
CA GLN A 197 -14.11 7.97 -25.15
C GLN A 197 -13.40 6.63 -25.19
N CYS A 198 -14.12 5.59 -24.79
CA CYS A 198 -13.72 4.21 -24.87
C CYS A 198 -14.67 3.46 -25.80
N LEU A 199 -14.11 2.72 -26.77
CA LEU A 199 -14.84 1.87 -27.70
C LEU A 199 -14.54 0.40 -27.41
N ILE A 200 -15.59 -0.42 -27.35
CA ILE A 200 -15.48 -1.88 -27.22
C ILE A 200 -15.99 -2.50 -28.52
N VAL A 201 -15.13 -3.24 -29.20
CA VAL A 201 -15.51 -3.99 -30.40
C VAL A 201 -15.69 -5.45 -30.02
N MET A 202 -16.94 -5.92 -30.05
CA MET A 202 -17.29 -7.31 -29.86
C MET A 202 -17.54 -7.98 -31.20
N VAL A 203 -17.02 -9.20 -31.36
CA VAL A 203 -17.22 -10.01 -32.56
C VAL A 203 -17.91 -11.30 -32.17
N LYS A 204 -18.88 -11.74 -32.96
CA LYS A 204 -19.54 -13.02 -32.77
C LYS A 204 -18.61 -14.15 -33.20
N ASP A 205 -18.12 -14.93 -32.24
CA ASP A 205 -17.32 -16.11 -32.52
C ASP A 205 -18.22 -17.20 -33.11
N PRO A 206 -17.99 -17.66 -34.35
CA PRO A 206 -18.81 -18.68 -35.00
C PRO A 206 -18.66 -20.06 -34.37
N GLY A 207 -17.53 -20.37 -33.73
CA GLY A 207 -17.27 -21.68 -33.14
C GLY A 207 -18.07 -21.94 -31.86
N VAL A 208 -18.33 -20.87 -31.10
CA VAL A 208 -19.04 -20.94 -29.80
C VAL A 208 -20.35 -20.15 -29.77
N ASN A 209 -20.68 -19.44 -30.86
CA ASN A 209 -21.90 -18.66 -31.03
C ASN A 209 -22.13 -17.58 -29.94
N VAL A 210 -21.06 -16.99 -29.43
CA VAL A 210 -21.09 -15.91 -28.43
C VAL A 210 -20.31 -14.68 -28.89
N TYR A 211 -20.67 -13.51 -28.37
CA TYR A 211 -19.91 -12.28 -28.61
C TYR A 211 -18.69 -12.23 -27.67
N VAL A 212 -17.52 -12.02 -28.25
CA VAL A 212 -16.25 -11.89 -27.52
C VAL A 212 -15.60 -10.53 -27.80
N PRO A 213 -14.94 -9.90 -26.81
CA PRO A 213 -14.30 -8.60 -26.98
C PRO A 213 -13.00 -8.75 -27.79
N ALA A 214 -13.04 -8.41 -29.08
CA ALA A 214 -11.85 -8.44 -29.94
C ALA A 214 -10.91 -7.26 -29.68
N ILE A 215 -11.48 -6.09 -29.40
CA ILE A 215 -10.74 -4.88 -29.02
C ILE A 215 -11.33 -4.35 -27.70
N PRO A 216 -10.73 -4.72 -26.54
CA PRO A 216 -11.09 -4.20 -25.21
C PRO A 216 -10.77 -2.71 -25.01
N PRO A 217 -11.35 -2.11 -23.95
CA PRO A 217 -11.37 -0.66 -23.71
C PRO A 217 -9.99 0.00 -23.68
N VAL A 218 -9.94 1.24 -24.21
CA VAL A 218 -9.05 2.31 -23.72
C VAL A 218 -9.88 3.51 -23.40
#